data_AF-R6BW66-F1
#
_entry.id   AF-R6BW66-F1
#
_cell.length_a   1.000
_cell.length_b   1.000
_cell.length_c   1.000
_cell.angle_alpha   90.00
_cell.angle_beta   90.00
_cell.angle_gamma   90.00
#
_symmetry.space_group_name_H-M   'P 1'
#
loop_
_entity.id
_entity.type
_entity.pdbx_description
1 polymer ?
#
loop_
_entity_poly.entity_id
_entity_poly.type
_entity_poly.pdbx_seq_one_letter_code
_entity_poly.pdbx_strand_id
1 'polypeptide(L)'
;MNNIGMLTELELKDRLYMVRQQKRVLENRLEKYTFRCQIIANSRQEAHRQIRGGIVPTLFYAGFIAGMVLMLLYCIKVTLQGGATGNREVGFMYLIAIPGIYYGGKRIIPKLKNMLMVFCNCFILKKEEGNLFFKMGDLCKEIDCATEEIRGLNEQLEKLKNEEKQGNNGQ
;
A
#
# COMPACT_ATOMS: atom_id res chain seq x y z
N MET A 1 1.18 -43.46 42.88
CA MET A 1 0.87 -42.02 42.97
C MET A 1 1.21 -41.38 41.62
N ASN A 2 0.28 -41.39 40.67
CA ASN A 2 0.40 -40.65 39.40
C ASN A 2 -0.84 -39.76 39.26
N ASN A 3 -0.86 -38.67 40.02
CA ASN A 3 -1.82 -37.59 39.85
C ASN A 3 -1.21 -36.56 38.88
N ILE A 4 -0.97 -36.98 37.62
CA ILE A 4 -0.65 -36.03 36.56
C ILE A 4 -2.01 -35.55 36.06
N GLY A 5 -2.36 -34.33 36.48
CA GLY A 5 -3.69 -33.74 36.41
C GLY A 5 -4.44 -34.02 35.11
N MET A 6 -5.39 -34.95 35.17
CA MET A 6 -6.50 -34.96 34.22
C MET A 6 -7.33 -33.71 34.52
N LEU A 7 -7.30 -32.74 33.60
CA LEU A 7 -8.30 -31.69 33.56
C LEU A 7 -9.67 -32.36 33.49
N THR A 8 -10.60 -31.90 34.32
CA THR A 8 -11.97 -32.40 34.32
C THR A 8 -12.64 -32.07 32.99
N GLU A 9 -13.66 -32.86 32.58
CA GLU A 9 -14.39 -32.62 31.33
C GLU A 9 -14.92 -31.17 31.23
N LEU A 10 -15.27 -30.58 32.37
CA LEU A 10 -15.71 -29.18 32.50
C LEU A 10 -14.58 -28.20 32.15
N GLU A 11 -13.39 -28.35 32.74
CA GLU A 11 -12.24 -27.48 32.48
C GLU A 11 -11.75 -27.59 31.03
N LEU A 12 -11.86 -28.77 30.42
CA LEU A 12 -11.53 -28.99 29.01
C LEU A 12 -12.53 -28.29 28.08
N LYS A 13 -13.84 -28.34 28.40
CA LYS A 13 -14.89 -27.59 27.67
C LYS A 13 -14.69 -26.08 27.80
N ASP A 14 -14.34 -25.60 28.99
CA ASP A 14 -14.08 -24.17 29.22
C ASP A 14 -12.85 -23.68 28.46
N ARG A 15 -11.74 -24.44 28.47
CA ARG A 15 -10.56 -24.13 27.65
C ARG A 15 -10.90 -24.12 26.16
N LEU A 16 -11.62 -25.15 25.68
CA LEU A 16 -12.04 -25.24 24.29
C LEU A 16 -12.92 -24.04 23.88
N TYR A 17 -13.82 -23.59 24.76
CA TYR A 17 -14.63 -22.40 24.55
C TYR A 17 -13.77 -21.14 24.43
N MET A 18 -12.82 -20.95 25.36
CA MET A 18 -11.92 -19.79 25.38
C MET A 18 -11.05 -19.72 24.12
N VAL A 19 -10.44 -20.83 23.71
CA VAL A 19 -9.60 -20.89 22.50
C VAL A 19 -10.43 -20.64 21.24
N ARG A 20 -11.66 -21.15 21.17
CA ARG A 20 -12.60 -20.85 20.06
C ARG A 20 -13.02 -19.38 20.01
N GLN A 21 -13.18 -18.73 21.16
CA GLN A 21 -13.46 -17.30 21.20
C GLN A 21 -12.25 -16.48 20.75
N GLN A 22 -11.05 -16.83 21.24
CA GLN A 22 -9.81 -16.19 20.79
C GLN A 22 -9.59 -16.34 19.29
N LYS A 23 -9.76 -17.55 18.75
CA LYS A 23 -9.67 -17.81 17.30
C LYS A 23 -10.61 -16.90 16.50
N ARG A 24 -11.88 -16.77 16.90
CA ARG A 24 -12.84 -15.86 16.24
C ARG A 24 -12.39 -14.40 16.28
N VAL A 25 -11.82 -13.94 17.39
CA VAL A 25 -11.27 -12.58 17.49
C VAL A 25 -10.10 -12.39 16.53
N LEU A 26 -9.20 -13.38 16.41
CA LEU A 26 -8.07 -13.34 15.48
C LEU A 26 -8.54 -13.35 14.01
N GLU A 27 -9.51 -14.19 13.66
CA GLU A 27 -10.13 -14.24 12.32
C GLU A 27 -10.76 -12.88 11.96
N ASN A 28 -11.52 -12.26 12.87
CA ASN A 28 -12.09 -10.93 12.65
C ASN A 28 -11.00 -9.86 12.43
N ARG A 29 -9.85 -9.96 13.13
CA ARG A 29 -8.72 -9.04 12.92
C ARG A 29 -8.07 -9.28 11.57
N LEU A 30 -7.93 -10.54 11.15
CA LEU A 30 -7.41 -10.91 9.84
C LEU A 30 -8.29 -10.34 8.72
N GLU A 31 -9.60 -10.51 8.78
CA GLU A 31 -10.54 -9.93 7.81
C GLU A 31 -10.40 -8.41 7.70
N LYS A 32 -10.31 -7.72 8.85
CA LYS A 32 -10.12 -6.26 8.89
C LYS A 32 -8.82 -5.83 8.21
N TYR A 33 -7.74 -6.59 8.40
CA TYR A 33 -6.48 -6.31 7.71
C TYR A 33 -6.59 -6.61 6.22
N THR A 34 -7.27 -7.68 5.81
CA THR A 34 -7.44 -8.07 4.39
C THR A 34 -8.17 -6.98 3.63
N PHE A 35 -9.24 -6.45 4.22
CA PHE A 35 -9.97 -5.33 3.68
C PHE A 35 -9.09 -4.06 3.53
N ARG A 36 -8.24 -3.77 4.53
CA ARG A 36 -7.29 -2.65 4.45
C ARG A 36 -6.27 -2.83 3.33
N CYS A 37 -5.71 -4.03 3.16
CA CYS A 37 -4.79 -4.31 2.05
C CYS A 37 -5.47 -4.09 0.69
N GLN A 38 -6.73 -4.50 0.55
CA GLN A 38 -7.47 -4.30 -0.70
C GLN A 38 -7.70 -2.81 -1.01
N ILE A 39 -8.02 -1.99 0.00
CA ILE A 39 -8.13 -0.53 -0.15
C ILE A 39 -6.79 0.08 -0.60
N ILE A 40 -5.69 -0.34 0.02
CA ILE A 40 -4.35 0.16 -0.32
C ILE A 40 -3.97 -0.23 -1.75
N ALA A 41 -4.24 -1.49 -2.16
CA ALA A 41 -3.98 -1.98 -3.51
C ALA A 41 -4.77 -1.18 -4.57
N ASN A 42 -6.05 -0.94 -4.33
CA ASN A 42 -6.90 -0.13 -5.21
C ASN A 42 -6.40 1.32 -5.31
N SER A 43 -6.00 1.91 -4.17
CA SER A 43 -5.45 3.27 -4.13
C SER A 43 -4.13 3.39 -4.90
N ARG A 44 -3.27 2.38 -4.82
CA ARG A 44 -2.02 2.32 -5.61
C ARG A 44 -2.29 2.18 -7.10
N GLN A 45 -3.26 1.36 -7.49
CA GLN A 45 -3.62 1.20 -8.89
C GLN A 45 -4.13 2.52 -9.49
N GLU A 46 -4.96 3.24 -8.74
CA GLU A 46 -5.48 4.54 -9.15
C GLU A 46 -4.36 5.60 -9.23
N ALA A 47 -3.47 5.64 -8.26
CA ALA A 47 -2.29 6.51 -8.29
C ALA A 47 -1.37 6.20 -9.50
N HIS A 48 -1.16 4.92 -9.85
CA HIS A 48 -0.43 4.55 -11.06
C HIS A 48 -1.13 5.01 -12.34
N ARG A 49 -2.46 4.96 -12.40
CA ARG A 49 -3.24 5.51 -13.53
C ARG A 49 -3.06 7.02 -13.63
N GLN A 50 -3.15 7.74 -12.51
CA GLN A 50 -2.94 9.19 -12.48
C GLN A 50 -1.53 9.58 -12.94
N ILE A 51 -0.51 8.86 -12.49
CA ILE A 51 0.87 9.07 -12.94
C ILE A 51 0.98 8.83 -14.45
N ARG A 52 0.48 7.70 -14.96
CA ARG A 52 0.53 7.40 -16.41
C ARG A 52 -0.22 8.42 -17.26
N GLY A 53 -1.43 8.81 -16.84
CA GLY A 53 -2.24 9.80 -17.54
C GLY A 53 -1.63 11.20 -17.54
N GLY A 54 -0.83 11.54 -16.53
CA GLY A 54 -0.17 12.84 -16.44
C GLY A 54 1.16 12.92 -17.20
N ILE A 55 1.86 11.80 -17.43
CA ILE A 55 3.24 11.81 -17.97
C ILE A 55 3.28 12.47 -19.36
N VAL A 56 2.38 12.07 -20.27
CA VAL A 56 2.36 12.57 -21.65
C VAL A 56 2.14 14.09 -21.71
N PRO A 57 1.12 14.67 -21.05
CA PRO A 57 0.98 16.12 -20.96
C PRO A 57 2.23 16.80 -20.37
N THR A 58 2.82 16.22 -19.34
CA THR A 58 3.96 16.83 -18.64
C THR A 58 5.20 16.86 -19.52
N LEU A 59 5.50 15.78 -20.25
CA LEU A 59 6.58 15.74 -21.24
C LEU A 59 6.35 16.73 -22.39
N PHE A 60 5.10 16.87 -22.85
CA PHE A 60 4.74 17.84 -23.88
C PHE A 60 5.05 19.29 -23.42
N TYR A 61 4.61 19.68 -22.22
CA TYR A 61 4.90 21.01 -21.67
C TYR A 61 6.40 21.21 -21.41
N ALA A 62 7.13 20.17 -20.98
CA ALA A 62 8.58 20.25 -20.75
C ALA A 62 9.33 20.49 -22.07
N GLY A 63 8.97 19.76 -23.13
CA GLY A 63 9.52 19.95 -24.47
C GLY A 63 9.21 21.35 -25.04
N PHE A 64 7.98 21.84 -24.85
CA PHE A 64 7.61 23.20 -25.24
C PHE A 64 8.46 24.27 -24.53
N ILE A 65 8.64 24.15 -23.21
CA ILE A 65 9.48 25.09 -22.44
C ILE A 65 10.93 25.00 -22.91
N ALA A 66 11.48 23.79 -23.11
CA ALA A 66 12.84 23.61 -23.60
C ALA A 66 13.05 24.25 -24.98
N GLY A 67 12.08 24.13 -25.89
CA GLY A 67 12.09 24.81 -27.18
C GLY A 67 12.10 26.33 -27.06
N MET A 68 11.27 26.89 -26.17
CA MET A 68 11.26 28.33 -25.91
C MET A 68 12.57 28.82 -25.27
N VAL A 69 13.18 28.04 -24.37
CA VAL A 69 14.48 28.36 -23.76
C VAL A 69 15.59 28.34 -24.82
N LEU A 70 15.61 27.35 -25.71
CA LEU A 70 16.57 27.28 -26.82
C LEU A 70 16.43 28.47 -27.77
N MET A 71 15.21 28.87 -28.10
CA MET A 71 14.93 30.06 -28.89
C MET A 71 15.46 31.32 -28.21
N LEU A 72 15.31 31.42 -26.89
CA LEU A 72 15.80 32.53 -26.07
C LEU A 72 17.34 32.58 -26.04
N LEU A 73 18.00 31.43 -25.87
CA LEU A 73 19.46 31.32 -25.93
C LEU A 73 20.00 31.67 -27.33
N TYR A 74 19.29 31.25 -28.38
CA TYR A 74 19.61 31.64 -29.75
C TYR A 74 19.49 33.15 -29.95
N CYS A 75 18.41 33.77 -29.46
CA CYS A 75 18.24 35.22 -29.48
C CYS A 75 19.40 35.95 -28.79
N ILE A 76 19.77 35.51 -27.58
CA ILE A 76 20.90 36.07 -26.80
C ILE A 76 22.20 35.98 -27.61
N LYS A 77 22.47 34.82 -28.23
CA LYS A 77 23.67 34.62 -29.06
C LYS A 77 23.68 35.55 -30.28
N VAL A 78 22.56 35.69 -30.99
CA VAL A 78 22.45 36.58 -32.16
C VAL A 78 22.62 38.05 -31.77
N THR A 79 22.05 38.48 -30.64
CA THR A 79 22.22 39.86 -30.14
C THR A 79 23.67 40.15 -29.76
N LEU A 80 24.37 39.20 -29.14
CA LEU A 80 25.79 39.33 -28.75
C LEU A 80 26.75 39.35 -29.95
N GLN A 81 26.38 38.75 -31.09
CA GLN A 81 27.22 38.68 -32.30
C GLN A 81 27.13 39.92 -33.20
N GLY A 82 26.32 40.92 -32.85
CA GLY A 82 26.40 42.27 -33.41
C GLY A 82 25.86 42.42 -34.83
N GLY A 83 24.57 42.75 -34.96
CA GLY A 83 23.98 43.22 -36.21
C GLY A 83 22.66 43.94 -35.99
N ALA A 84 22.62 45.26 -36.24
CA ALA A 84 21.46 46.12 -36.01
C ALA A 84 20.19 45.72 -36.79
N THR A 85 20.30 44.88 -37.82
CA THR A 85 19.20 44.33 -38.62
C THR A 85 18.46 43.17 -37.95
N GLY A 86 19.07 42.48 -36.97
CA GLY A 86 18.43 41.37 -36.22
C GLY A 86 17.53 41.81 -35.06
N ASN A 87 17.60 43.07 -34.63
CA ASN A 87 16.97 43.52 -33.38
C ASN A 87 15.44 43.47 -33.38
N ARG A 88 14.78 43.63 -34.53
CA ARG A 88 13.31 43.64 -34.60
C ARG A 88 12.73 42.23 -34.51
N GLU A 89 13.31 41.28 -35.25
CA GLU A 89 12.90 39.87 -35.22
C GLU A 89 13.27 39.23 -33.88
N VAL A 90 14.48 39.49 -33.38
CA VAL A 90 14.92 39.02 -32.06
C VAL A 90 14.06 39.62 -30.94
N GLY A 91 13.68 40.90 -31.03
CA GLY A 91 12.75 41.53 -30.09
C GLY A 91 11.36 40.86 -30.06
N PHE A 92 10.82 40.52 -31.24
CA PHE A 92 9.57 39.75 -31.35
C PHE A 92 9.71 38.34 -30.76
N MET A 93 10.86 37.68 -30.98
CA MET A 93 11.13 36.37 -30.41
C MET A 93 11.17 36.41 -28.87
N TYR A 94 11.79 37.42 -28.26
CA TYR A 94 11.74 37.61 -26.79
C TYR A 94 10.30 37.83 -26.29
N LEU A 95 9.52 38.60 -27.03
CA LEU A 95 8.13 38.93 -26.69
C LEU A 95 7.21 37.70 -26.69
N ILE A 96 7.57 36.66 -27.45
CA ILE A 96 6.84 35.38 -27.50
C ILE A 96 7.44 34.36 -26.52
N ALA A 97 8.76 34.25 -26.45
CA ALA A 97 9.46 33.22 -25.68
C ALA A 97 9.31 33.42 -24.16
N ILE A 98 9.42 34.66 -23.66
CA ILE A 98 9.33 34.94 -22.21
C ILE A 98 7.93 34.60 -21.66
N PRO A 99 6.82 35.07 -22.27
CA PRO A 99 5.48 34.64 -21.84
C PRO A 99 5.27 33.14 -22.03
N GLY A 100 5.77 32.55 -23.12
CA GLY A 100 5.66 31.11 -23.36
C GLY A 100 6.29 30.26 -22.24
N ILE A 101 7.48 30.64 -21.77
CA ILE A 101 8.16 30.00 -20.63
C ILE A 101 7.39 30.25 -19.33
N TYR A 102 6.93 31.49 -19.09
CA TYR A 102 6.19 31.84 -17.88
C TYR A 102 4.87 31.07 -17.77
N TYR A 103 4.05 31.06 -18.83
CA TYR A 103 2.77 30.36 -18.86
C TYR A 103 2.94 28.84 -18.90
N GLY A 104 3.95 28.34 -19.63
CA GLY A 104 4.31 26.92 -19.63
C GLY A 104 4.74 26.45 -18.24
N GLY A 105 5.62 27.21 -17.58
CA GLY A 105 6.07 27.00 -16.21
C GLY A 105 4.92 26.97 -15.21
N LYS A 106 4.03 27.97 -15.27
CA LYS A 106 2.83 28.05 -14.41
C LYS A 106 1.89 26.85 -14.56
N ARG A 107 1.85 26.22 -15.75
CA ARG A 107 1.04 25.02 -15.99
C ARG A 107 1.73 23.71 -15.62
N ILE A 108 3.06 23.62 -15.80
CA ILE A 108 3.80 22.38 -15.57
C ILE A 108 4.18 22.17 -14.10
N ILE A 109 4.54 23.23 -13.38
CA ILE A 109 5.02 23.13 -11.98
C ILE A 109 3.95 22.52 -11.06
N PRO A 110 2.67 22.93 -11.10
CA PRO A 110 1.64 22.30 -10.27
C PRO A 110 1.39 20.84 -10.64
N LYS A 111 1.49 20.48 -11.94
CA LYS A 111 1.34 19.11 -12.40
C LYS A 111 2.49 18.22 -11.90
N LEU A 112 3.72 18.71 -11.97
CA LEU A 112 4.90 18.02 -11.43
C LEU A 112 4.78 17.84 -9.92
N LYS A 113 4.36 18.88 -9.18
CA LYS A 113 4.13 18.82 -7.74
C LYS A 113 3.08 17.76 -7.39
N ASN A 114 1.95 17.73 -8.10
CA ASN A 114 0.90 16.75 -7.87
C ASN A 114 1.37 15.32 -8.17
N MET A 115 2.11 15.11 -9.26
CA MET A 115 2.72 13.81 -9.54
C MET A 115 3.67 13.36 -8.44
N LEU A 116 4.52 14.26 -7.96
CA LEU A 116 5.46 13.96 -6.89
C LEU A 116 4.72 13.57 -5.61
N MET A 117 3.65 14.31 -5.25
CA MET A 117 2.80 13.98 -4.10
C MET A 117 2.16 12.59 -4.24
N VAL A 118 1.60 12.28 -5.42
CA VAL A 118 1.01 10.96 -5.71
C VAL A 118 2.07 9.86 -5.63
N PHE A 119 3.27 10.12 -6.15
CA PHE A 119 4.39 9.17 -6.09
C PHE A 119 4.86 8.92 -4.65
N CYS A 120 5.02 9.96 -3.84
CA CYS A 120 5.35 9.86 -2.42
C CYS A 120 4.28 9.09 -1.65
N ASN A 121 3.00 9.36 -1.91
CA ASN A 121 1.89 8.63 -1.30
C ASN A 121 1.91 7.15 -1.70
N CYS A 122 2.17 6.83 -2.97
CA CYS A 122 2.36 5.45 -3.43
C CYS A 122 3.48 4.72 -2.66
N PHE A 123 4.59 5.41 -2.38
CA PHE A 123 5.71 4.82 -1.65
C PHE A 123 5.36 4.54 -0.19
N ILE A 124 4.67 5.48 0.48
CA ILE A 124 4.17 5.31 1.85
C ILE A 124 3.19 4.12 1.90
N LEU A 125 2.21 4.10 0.99
CA LEU A 125 1.22 3.03 0.89
C LEU A 125 1.86 1.66 0.68
N LYS A 126 2.90 1.56 -0.17
CA LYS A 126 3.65 0.31 -0.37
C LYS A 126 4.35 -0.17 0.91
N LYS A 127 4.89 0.76 1.70
CA LYS A 127 5.51 0.43 3.00
C LYS A 127 4.48 -0.04 4.02
N GLU A 128 3.32 0.61 4.08
CA GLU A 128 2.20 0.22 4.94
C GLU A 128 1.65 -1.16 4.55
N GLU A 129 1.47 -1.41 3.26
CA GLU A 129 1.03 -2.70 2.71
C GLU A 129 1.96 -3.83 3.16
N GLY A 130 3.28 -3.64 3.03
CA GLY A 130 4.26 -4.63 3.50
C GLY A 130 4.15 -4.92 4.99
N ASN A 131 4.01 -3.88 5.83
CA ASN A 131 3.84 -4.06 7.28
C ASN A 131 2.53 -4.78 7.62
N LEU A 132 1.45 -4.50 6.89
CA LEU A 132 0.18 -5.21 7.03
C LEU A 132 0.31 -6.68 6.66
N PHE A 133 1.01 -7.01 5.56
CA PHE A 133 1.27 -8.39 5.17
C PHE A 133 2.05 -9.17 6.24
N PHE A 134 3.05 -8.56 6.87
CA PHE A 134 3.76 -9.19 8.00
C PHE A 134 2.81 -9.48 9.16
N LYS A 135 2.00 -8.48 9.57
CA LYS A 135 1.03 -8.66 10.66
C LYS A 135 -0.01 -9.73 10.35
N MET A 136 -0.48 -9.84 9.10
CA MET A 136 -1.36 -10.92 8.67
C MET A 136 -0.69 -12.28 8.76
N GLY A 137 0.58 -12.38 8.34
CA GLY A 137 1.34 -13.61 8.43
C GLY A 137 1.48 -14.10 9.87
N ASP A 138 1.75 -13.19 10.81
CA ASP A 138 1.81 -13.52 12.23
C ASP A 138 0.43 -13.93 12.79
N LEU A 139 -0.63 -13.21 12.41
CA LEU A 139 -2.01 -13.58 12.75
C LEU A 139 -2.42 -14.96 12.21
N CYS A 140 -2.04 -15.30 10.97
CA CYS A 140 -2.32 -16.63 10.42
C CYS A 140 -1.64 -17.72 11.25
N LYS A 141 -0.38 -17.52 11.66
CA LYS A 141 0.31 -18.46 12.55
C LYS A 141 -0.40 -18.59 13.90
N GLU A 142 -0.85 -17.50 14.49
CA GLU A 142 -1.63 -17.53 15.75
C GLU A 142 -2.95 -18.30 15.58
N ILE A 143 -3.64 -18.12 14.46
CA ILE A 143 -4.87 -18.86 14.13
C ILE A 143 -4.58 -20.35 13.93
N ASP A 144 -3.49 -20.70 13.25
CA ASP A 144 -3.07 -22.09 13.05
C ASP A 144 -2.74 -22.75 14.40
N CYS A 145 -1.99 -22.06 15.28
CA CYS A 145 -1.73 -22.53 16.64
C CYS A 145 -3.01 -22.75 17.45
N ALA A 146 -3.94 -21.80 17.43
CA ALA A 146 -5.24 -21.95 18.11
C ALA A 146 -6.08 -23.09 17.51
N THR A 147 -5.95 -23.34 16.21
CA THR A 147 -6.64 -24.46 15.52
C THR A 147 -6.09 -25.81 15.96
N GLU A 148 -4.76 -25.93 16.04
CA GLU A 148 -4.09 -27.13 16.56
C GLU A 148 -4.42 -27.37 18.03
N GLU A 149 -4.49 -26.32 18.84
CA GLU A 149 -4.89 -26.42 20.25
C GLU A 149 -6.34 -26.91 20.40
N ILE A 150 -7.28 -26.39 19.59
CA ILE A 150 -8.66 -26.88 19.56
C ILE A 150 -8.71 -28.36 19.16
N ARG A 151 -7.89 -28.78 18.19
CA ARG A 151 -7.81 -30.18 17.76
C ARG A 151 -7.34 -31.07 18.91
N GLY A 152 -6.24 -30.72 19.57
CA GLY A 152 -5.72 -31.48 20.71
C GLY A 152 -6.69 -31.55 21.89
N LEU A 153 -7.38 -30.45 22.21
CA LEU A 153 -8.41 -30.43 23.24
C LEU A 153 -9.62 -31.31 22.88
N ASN A 154 -10.05 -31.32 21.61
CA ASN A 154 -11.12 -32.21 21.15
C ASN A 154 -10.72 -33.69 21.28
N GLU A 155 -9.49 -34.06 20.90
CA GLU A 155 -8.98 -35.43 21.03
C GLU A 155 -8.92 -35.89 22.50
N GLN A 156 -8.51 -35.00 23.42
CA GLN A 156 -8.53 -35.28 24.85
C GLN A 156 -9.96 -35.49 25.39
N LEU A 157 -10.90 -34.65 24.94
CA LEU A 157 -12.31 -34.77 25.33
C LEU A 157 -12.94 -36.07 24.80
N GLU A 158 -12.57 -36.51 23.60
CA GLU A 158 -13.04 -37.76 23.02
C GLU A 158 -12.48 -38.99 23.75
N LYS A 159 -11.20 -38.93 24.17
CA LYS A 159 -10.60 -39.98 25.02
C LYS A 159 -11.32 -40.10 26.36
N LEU A 160 -11.57 -38.99 27.07
CA LEU A 160 -12.32 -38.99 28.34
C LEU A 160 -13.72 -39.60 28.18
N LYS A 161 -14.45 -39.25 27.11
CA LYS A 161 -15.78 -39.83 26.83
C LYS A 161 -15.75 -41.33 26.56
N ASN A 162 -14.69 -41.83 25.93
CA ASN A 162 -14.55 -43.26 25.63
C ASN A 162 -14.16 -44.05 26.89
N GLU A 163 -13.34 -43.47 27.78
CA GLU A 163 -13.00 -44.04 29.08
C GLU A 163 -14.23 -44.11 30.02
N GLU A 164 -15.06 -43.06 30.08
CA GLU A 164 -16.32 -43.08 30.83
C GLU A 164 -17.29 -44.17 30.34
N LYS A 165 -17.39 -44.38 29.01
CA LYS A 165 -18.24 -45.44 28.43
C LYS A 165 -17.73 -46.85 28.73
N GLN A 166 -16.42 -47.06 28.80
CA GLN A 166 -15.85 -48.36 29.16
C GLN A 166 -15.98 -48.66 30.66
N GLY A 167 -15.88 -47.64 31.53
CA GLY A 167 -16.12 -47.80 32.96
C GLY A 167 -17.56 -48.18 33.32
N ASN A 168 -18.54 -47.72 32.55
CA ASN A 168 -19.97 -47.94 32.82
C ASN A 168 -20.52 -49.28 32.30
N ASN A 169 -19.80 -49.98 31.41
CA ASN A 169 -20.21 -51.29 30.87
C ASN A 169 -19.59 -52.49 31.63
N GLY A 170 -18.85 -52.23 32.72
CA GLY A 170 -18.16 -53.22 33.55
C GLY A 170 -18.72 -53.41 34.96
N GLN A 171 -19.85 -52.77 35.29
CA GLN A 171 -20.63 -52.97 36.52
C GLN A 171 -22.01 -53.54 36.17
#